data_AF-R1GF52-F1
#
_entry.id   AF-R1GF52-F1
#
_cell.length_a   1.000
_cell.length_b   1.000
_cell.length_c   1.000
_cell.angle_alpha   90.00
_cell.angle_beta   90.00
_cell.angle_gamma   90.00
#
_symmetry.space_group_name_H-M   'P 1'
#
loop_
_entity.id
_entity.type
_entity.pdbx_description
1 polymer ?
#
loop_
_entity_poly.entity_id
_entity_poly.type
_entity_poly.pdbx_seq_one_letter_code
_entity_poly.pdbx_strand_id
1 'polypeptide(L)'
;MNKVLQWAYNTDGSDELKTFLKNKYAPPVDLFLHCADSADFHHNVSIALQDDLGGIIKGYVDAITSAKDDISKRTHLRFYYGQALFYQQRVREALIAWEDNVAETDSLLQEYHDQDTSVFKIREKTVEKLVSVYIQLSKKADSSEFQKLEYARKTEDLCRWNSNALQSTDHTITLSLARIHYLTGRKYQARECIKDQIERALRFLSDEIPNNDWQGYWWLCQALMLVGDDDNARAAWSLITKDDLPKIQCCSGSCEDEPYLWDEKETYVCRDCVDVKFEKTCWKKLQEGKLEKRLCGKDHDFLILPKPDEKMAKDGIDKKIVQTGGTEKSIEDWLNVIRRNYDVEVSGVQEVKETQQISHGFTKSRIRWLRK
;
A
#
# COMPACT_ATOMS: atom_id res chain seq x y z
N MET A 1 3.25 -8.00 -37.16
CA MET A 1 2.63 -7.85 -35.83
C MET A 1 3.26 -8.75 -34.77
N ASN A 2 3.33 -10.09 -34.93
CA ASN A 2 3.90 -10.98 -33.88
C ASN A 2 5.38 -10.75 -33.52
N LYS A 3 6.23 -10.28 -34.44
CA LYS A 3 7.66 -10.03 -34.14
C LYS A 3 7.90 -8.81 -33.26
N VAL A 4 7.10 -7.75 -33.39
CA VAL A 4 7.23 -6.53 -32.57
C VAL A 4 6.73 -6.79 -31.15
N LEU A 5 5.68 -7.60 -31.01
CA LEU A 5 5.16 -8.03 -29.71
C LEU A 5 6.13 -8.99 -29.00
N GLN A 6 6.64 -10.02 -29.70
CA GLN A 6 7.69 -10.88 -29.15
C GLN A 6 8.97 -10.10 -28.83
N TRP A 7 9.31 -9.07 -29.59
CA TRP A 7 10.41 -8.18 -29.25
C TRP A 7 10.09 -7.38 -27.97
N ALA A 8 8.96 -6.70 -27.87
CA ALA A 8 8.61 -5.90 -26.68
C ALA A 8 8.57 -6.72 -25.38
N TYR A 9 8.16 -7.99 -25.43
CA TYR A 9 8.17 -8.89 -24.27
C TYR A 9 9.56 -9.47 -23.92
N ASN A 10 10.48 -9.57 -24.89
CA ASN A 10 11.80 -10.19 -24.71
C ASN A 10 12.94 -9.18 -24.62
N THR A 11 12.66 -7.87 -24.71
CA THR A 11 13.69 -6.84 -24.71
C THR A 11 13.81 -6.26 -23.31
N ASP A 12 14.82 -6.71 -22.56
CA ASP A 12 15.23 -6.13 -21.26
C ASP A 12 15.91 -4.74 -21.42
N GLY A 13 16.00 -4.21 -22.64
CA GLY A 13 16.75 -3.00 -22.98
C GLY A 13 15.88 -1.76 -23.23
N SER A 14 16.01 -0.77 -22.35
CA SER A 14 15.38 0.55 -22.50
C SER A 14 15.81 1.30 -23.78
N ASP A 15 17.02 1.04 -24.29
CA ASP A 15 17.61 1.75 -25.45
C ASP A 15 16.98 1.36 -26.80
N GLU A 16 16.64 0.09 -27.00
CA GLU A 16 15.98 -0.34 -28.24
C GLU A 16 14.52 0.15 -28.27
N LEU A 17 13.82 0.09 -27.12
CA LEU A 17 12.49 0.67 -26.96
C LEU A 17 12.52 2.18 -27.20
N LYS A 18 13.52 2.89 -26.68
CA LYS A 18 13.73 4.32 -26.92
C LYS A 18 13.91 4.63 -28.39
N THR A 19 14.70 3.85 -29.11
CA THR A 19 14.92 4.01 -30.56
C THR A 19 13.62 3.80 -31.35
N PHE A 20 12.86 2.76 -30.99
CA PHE A 20 11.57 2.45 -31.61
C PHE A 20 10.54 3.57 -31.38
N LEU A 21 10.41 4.06 -30.15
CA LEU A 21 9.47 5.14 -29.80
C LEU A 21 9.87 6.50 -30.39
N LYS A 22 11.18 6.73 -30.64
CA LYS A 22 11.70 7.99 -31.22
C LYS A 22 11.64 8.04 -32.76
N ASN A 23 11.38 6.93 -33.45
CA ASN A 23 11.38 6.89 -34.91
C ASN A 23 10.17 7.60 -35.52
N LYS A 24 10.24 8.95 -35.61
CA LYS A 24 9.49 9.96 -36.42
C LYS A 24 7.98 9.82 -36.71
N TYR A 25 7.36 8.71 -36.37
CA TYR A 25 5.94 8.43 -36.44
C TYR A 25 5.49 8.15 -35.01
N ALA A 26 4.25 8.53 -34.70
CA ALA A 26 3.66 8.38 -33.37
C ALA A 26 4.06 7.05 -32.70
N PRO A 27 4.34 7.03 -31.37
CA PRO A 27 4.44 5.77 -30.64
C PRO A 27 3.30 4.85 -31.10
N PRO A 28 3.56 3.59 -31.47
CA PRO A 28 2.53 2.77 -32.09
C PRO A 28 1.43 2.56 -31.08
N VAL A 29 0.32 3.26 -31.30
CA VAL A 29 -0.88 3.21 -30.48
C VAL A 29 -1.31 1.76 -30.25
N ASP A 30 -1.18 0.92 -31.28
CA ASP A 30 -1.45 -0.52 -31.20
C ASP A 30 -0.64 -1.24 -30.10
N LEU A 31 0.60 -0.85 -29.86
CA LEU A 31 1.43 -1.43 -28.80
C LEU A 31 0.93 -1.01 -27.42
N PHE A 32 0.61 0.27 -27.24
CA PHE A 32 0.01 0.77 -25.99
C PHE A 32 -1.35 0.10 -25.72
N LEU A 33 -2.19 -0.06 -26.75
CA LEU A 33 -3.48 -0.73 -26.62
C LEU A 33 -3.33 -2.22 -26.28
N HIS A 34 -2.35 -2.90 -26.89
CA HIS A 34 -2.11 -4.31 -26.63
C HIS A 34 -1.53 -4.55 -25.23
N CYS A 35 -0.66 -3.67 -24.76
CA CYS A 35 0.02 -3.76 -23.47
C CYS A 35 -0.60 -2.85 -22.40
N ALA A 36 -1.86 -2.44 -22.56
CA ALA A 36 -2.48 -1.43 -21.70
C ALA A 36 -2.47 -1.81 -20.22
N ASP A 37 -2.62 -3.09 -19.90
CA ASP A 37 -2.61 -3.63 -18.53
C ASP A 37 -1.21 -4.05 -18.03
N SER A 38 -0.19 -4.00 -18.89
CA SER A 38 1.17 -4.45 -18.57
C SER A 38 1.97 -3.39 -17.82
N ALA A 39 2.13 -3.60 -16.50
CA ALA A 39 2.93 -2.72 -15.65
C ALA A 39 4.38 -2.58 -16.13
N ASP A 40 4.99 -3.68 -16.57
CA ASP A 40 6.39 -3.69 -17.03
C ASP A 40 6.56 -2.90 -18.33
N PHE A 41 5.63 -3.03 -19.27
CA PHE A 41 5.62 -2.20 -20.48
C PHE A 41 5.60 -0.71 -20.14
N HIS A 42 4.68 -0.30 -19.26
CA HIS A 42 4.54 1.10 -18.87
C HIS A 42 5.72 1.64 -18.05
N HIS A 43 6.36 0.78 -17.25
CA HIS A 43 7.62 1.08 -16.60
C HIS A 43 8.74 1.34 -17.62
N ASN A 44 8.91 0.43 -18.59
CA ASN A 44 9.92 0.54 -19.64
C ASN A 44 9.71 1.77 -20.53
N VAL A 45 8.46 2.11 -20.85
CA VAL A 45 8.12 3.37 -21.55
C VAL A 45 8.57 4.58 -20.74
N SER A 46 8.31 4.58 -19.43
CA SER A 46 8.68 5.71 -18.55
C SER A 46 10.19 5.90 -18.47
N ILE A 47 10.97 4.81 -18.46
CA ILE A 47 12.44 4.85 -18.50
C ILE A 47 12.92 5.32 -19.88
N ALA A 48 12.45 4.69 -20.95
CA ALA A 48 12.88 4.96 -22.32
C ALA A 48 12.65 6.43 -22.73
N LEU A 49 11.53 7.00 -22.28
CA LEU A 49 11.12 8.37 -22.58
C LEU A 49 11.32 9.33 -21.41
N GLN A 50 12.17 9.01 -20.43
CA GLN A 50 12.36 9.84 -19.23
C GLN A 50 12.79 11.29 -19.54
N ASP A 51 13.50 11.50 -20.65
CA ASP A 51 13.94 12.82 -21.12
C ASP A 51 13.06 13.40 -22.24
N ASP A 52 11.98 12.71 -22.61
CA ASP A 52 11.08 13.05 -23.72
C ASP A 52 9.62 13.13 -23.26
N LEU A 53 9.32 14.17 -22.48
CA LEU A 53 7.97 14.44 -21.98
C LEU A 53 6.94 14.56 -23.12
N GLY A 54 7.34 15.11 -24.28
CA GLY A 54 6.48 15.21 -25.45
C GLY A 54 6.09 13.83 -25.99
N GLY A 55 7.06 12.91 -26.08
CA GLY A 55 6.83 11.52 -26.43
C GLY A 55 5.91 10.78 -25.46
N ILE A 56 6.10 10.97 -24.15
CA ILE A 56 5.21 10.40 -23.11
C ILE A 56 3.77 10.89 -23.31
N ILE A 57 3.57 12.22 -23.33
CA ILE A 57 2.24 12.82 -23.43
C ILE A 57 1.56 12.34 -24.71
N LYS A 58 2.24 12.44 -25.85
CA LYS A 58 1.68 12.05 -27.14
C LYS A 58 1.32 10.55 -27.17
N GLY A 59 2.20 9.67 -26.70
CA GLY A 59 1.98 8.22 -26.72
C GLY A 59 0.74 7.81 -25.91
N TYR A 60 0.62 8.32 -24.68
CA TYR A 60 -0.55 8.02 -23.84
C TYR A 60 -1.82 8.69 -24.35
N VAL A 61 -1.80 9.97 -24.73
CA VAL A 61 -3.00 10.69 -25.18
C VAL A 61 -3.57 10.10 -26.46
N ASP A 62 -2.72 9.76 -27.44
CA ASP A 62 -3.15 9.11 -28.68
C ASP A 62 -3.79 7.74 -28.36
N ALA A 63 -3.14 6.93 -27.49
CA ALA A 63 -3.65 5.62 -27.12
C ALA A 63 -4.97 5.68 -26.33
N ILE A 64 -5.09 6.62 -25.37
CA ILE A 64 -6.33 6.87 -24.60
C ILE A 64 -7.47 7.25 -25.54
N THR A 65 -7.18 8.11 -26.53
CA THR A 65 -8.17 8.56 -27.54
C THR A 65 -8.62 7.40 -28.42
N SER A 66 -7.70 6.53 -28.84
CA SER A 66 -8.03 5.31 -29.61
C SER A 66 -8.77 4.25 -28.80
N ALA A 67 -8.62 4.22 -27.47
CA ALA A 67 -9.35 3.34 -26.56
C ALA A 67 -10.74 3.86 -26.16
N LYS A 68 -11.33 4.81 -26.89
CA LYS A 68 -12.65 5.40 -26.55
C LYS A 68 -13.80 4.40 -26.43
N ASP A 69 -13.72 3.27 -27.14
CA ASP A 69 -14.75 2.22 -27.12
C ASP A 69 -14.34 1.00 -26.26
N ASP A 70 -13.11 0.99 -25.72
CA ASP A 70 -12.57 -0.06 -24.85
C ASP A 70 -12.18 0.54 -23.49
N ILE A 71 -13.15 0.51 -22.57
CA ILE A 71 -13.02 1.19 -21.28
C ILE A 71 -11.97 0.55 -20.38
N SER A 72 -11.77 -0.76 -20.50
CA SER A 72 -10.74 -1.48 -19.73
C SER A 72 -9.36 -1.00 -20.12
N LYS A 73 -9.06 -0.92 -21.42
CA LYS A 73 -7.78 -0.38 -21.89
C LYS A 73 -7.63 1.10 -21.54
N ARG A 74 -8.68 1.90 -21.73
CA ARG A 74 -8.64 3.34 -21.46
C ARG A 74 -8.31 3.64 -20.00
N THR A 75 -8.91 2.92 -19.06
CA THR A 75 -8.69 3.14 -17.62
C THR A 75 -7.29 2.74 -17.18
N HIS A 76 -6.72 1.67 -17.75
CA HIS A 76 -5.31 1.33 -17.52
C HIS A 76 -4.35 2.36 -18.13
N LEU A 77 -4.59 2.78 -19.37
CA LEU A 77 -3.77 3.79 -20.02
C LEU A 77 -3.79 5.12 -19.26
N ARG A 78 -4.94 5.55 -18.73
CA ARG A 78 -5.05 6.74 -17.88
C ARG A 78 -4.29 6.60 -16.56
N PHE A 79 -4.39 5.45 -15.90
CA PHE A 79 -3.60 5.17 -14.69
C PHE A 79 -2.10 5.33 -14.94
N TYR A 80 -1.56 4.66 -15.97
CA TYR A 80 -0.14 4.71 -16.28
C TYR A 80 0.30 6.06 -16.86
N TYR A 81 -0.58 6.79 -17.55
CA TYR A 81 -0.33 8.16 -17.96
C TYR A 81 -0.13 9.08 -16.75
N GLY A 82 -1.04 9.02 -15.77
CA GLY A 82 -0.89 9.74 -14.51
C GLY A 82 0.40 9.37 -13.78
N GLN A 83 0.78 8.08 -13.78
CA GLN A 83 2.04 7.61 -13.19
C GLN A 83 3.27 8.18 -13.91
N ALA A 84 3.27 8.19 -15.24
CA ALA A 84 4.36 8.78 -16.03
C ALA A 84 4.49 10.29 -15.78
N LEU A 85 3.37 11.03 -15.75
CA LEU A 85 3.34 12.45 -15.40
C LEU A 85 3.88 12.70 -13.98
N PHE A 86 3.49 11.86 -13.03
CA PHE A 86 3.98 11.94 -11.65
C PHE A 86 5.51 11.76 -11.59
N TYR A 87 6.06 10.81 -12.36
CA TYR A 87 7.52 10.61 -12.46
C TYR A 87 8.24 11.80 -13.06
N GLN A 88 7.59 12.52 -13.96
CA GLN A 88 8.06 13.77 -14.55
C GLN A 88 7.82 15.01 -13.67
N GLN A 89 7.45 14.83 -12.40
CA GLN A 89 7.15 15.91 -11.45
C GLN A 89 5.96 16.80 -11.88
N ARG A 90 5.12 16.33 -12.82
CA ARG A 90 3.90 17.02 -13.29
C ARG A 90 2.71 16.66 -12.39
N VAL A 91 2.87 16.85 -11.08
CA VAL A 91 1.94 16.36 -10.04
C VAL A 91 0.49 16.82 -10.26
N ARG A 92 0.27 18.06 -10.72
CA ARG A 92 -1.09 18.58 -10.98
C ARG A 92 -1.76 17.93 -12.19
N GLU A 93 -1.02 17.55 -13.22
CA GLU A 93 -1.59 16.83 -14.37
C GLU A 93 -1.82 15.37 -14.06
N ALA A 94 -0.91 14.75 -13.29
CA ALA A 94 -1.12 13.40 -12.76
C ALA A 94 -2.40 13.34 -11.92
N LEU A 95 -2.62 14.35 -11.07
CA LEU A 95 -3.85 14.52 -10.30
C LEU A 95 -5.09 14.50 -11.20
N ILE A 96 -5.13 15.35 -12.23
CA ILE A 96 -6.28 15.43 -13.16
C ILE A 96 -6.52 14.08 -13.84
N ALA A 97 -5.47 13.45 -14.36
CA ALA A 97 -5.57 12.16 -15.05
C ALA A 97 -6.16 11.06 -14.13
N TRP A 98 -5.78 11.05 -12.86
CA TRP A 98 -6.28 10.08 -11.88
C TRP A 98 -7.68 10.44 -11.36
N GLU A 99 -8.02 11.71 -11.16
CA GLU A 99 -9.40 12.13 -10.83
C GLU A 99 -10.38 11.75 -11.95
N ASP A 100 -10.01 11.99 -13.22
CA ASP A 100 -10.81 11.60 -14.38
C ASP A 100 -10.98 10.08 -14.45
N ASN A 101 -9.92 9.32 -14.15
CA ASN A 101 -9.96 7.87 -14.17
C ASN A 101 -10.87 7.31 -13.06
N VAL A 102 -10.78 7.85 -11.83
CA VAL A 102 -11.67 7.45 -10.74
C VAL A 102 -13.12 7.77 -11.09
N ALA A 103 -13.42 8.98 -11.56
CA ALA A 103 -14.79 9.37 -11.92
C ALA A 103 -15.42 8.46 -12.99
N GLU A 104 -14.64 8.07 -14.01
CA GLU A 104 -15.10 7.12 -15.03
C GLU A 104 -15.32 5.72 -14.42
N THR A 105 -14.37 5.20 -13.64
CA THR A 105 -14.51 3.87 -13.02
C THR A 105 -15.63 3.79 -11.98
N ASP A 106 -15.88 4.87 -11.22
CA ASP A 106 -16.98 4.98 -10.25
C ASP A 106 -18.33 4.80 -10.96
N SER A 107 -18.51 5.52 -12.06
CA SER A 107 -19.75 5.49 -12.85
C SER A 107 -20.04 4.08 -13.37
N LEU A 108 -19.01 3.36 -13.81
CA LEU A 108 -19.15 2.01 -14.34
C LEU A 108 -19.43 0.98 -13.26
N LEU A 109 -18.72 1.03 -12.14
CA LEU A 109 -18.89 0.05 -11.06
C LEU A 109 -20.23 0.23 -10.32
N GLN A 110 -20.82 1.43 -10.41
CA GLN A 110 -22.21 1.65 -9.99
C GLN A 110 -23.22 0.97 -10.94
N GLU A 111 -22.93 0.92 -12.23
CA GLU A 111 -23.79 0.29 -13.25
C GLU A 111 -23.63 -1.24 -13.30
N TYR A 112 -22.39 -1.72 -13.13
CA TYR A 112 -22.01 -3.12 -13.20
C TYR A 112 -21.48 -3.56 -11.83
N HIS A 113 -22.31 -4.27 -11.05
CA HIS A 113 -21.98 -4.80 -9.72
C HIS A 113 -20.94 -5.95 -9.73
N ASP A 114 -20.03 -5.98 -10.70
CA ASP A 114 -19.00 -7.02 -10.81
C ASP A 114 -17.64 -6.52 -10.30
N GLN A 115 -17.30 -6.97 -9.10
CA GLN A 115 -16.06 -6.63 -8.39
C GLN A 115 -14.83 -7.39 -8.92
N ASP A 116 -14.97 -8.41 -9.78
CA ASP A 116 -13.83 -9.18 -10.29
C ASP A 116 -13.30 -8.66 -11.64
N THR A 117 -13.72 -7.45 -12.03
CA THR A 117 -13.30 -6.85 -13.29
C THR A 117 -11.89 -6.24 -13.19
N SER A 118 -11.16 -6.26 -14.30
CA SER A 118 -9.88 -5.53 -14.41
C SER A 118 -10.04 -4.03 -14.12
N VAL A 119 -11.22 -3.46 -14.37
CA VAL A 119 -11.60 -2.07 -14.07
C VAL A 119 -11.60 -1.80 -12.56
N PHE A 120 -12.08 -2.75 -11.76
CA PHE A 120 -12.05 -2.63 -10.31
C PHE A 120 -10.60 -2.55 -9.78
N LYS A 121 -9.74 -3.49 -10.19
CA LYS A 121 -8.34 -3.56 -9.76
C LYS A 121 -7.54 -2.32 -10.15
N ILE A 122 -7.76 -1.76 -11.35
CA ILE A 122 -7.07 -0.54 -11.77
C ILE A 122 -7.60 0.70 -11.05
N ARG A 123 -8.89 0.72 -10.69
CA ARG A 123 -9.46 1.77 -9.86
C ARG A 123 -8.80 1.81 -8.48
N GLU A 124 -8.68 0.68 -7.79
CA GLU A 124 -8.03 0.62 -6.47
C GLU A 124 -6.62 1.23 -6.53
N LYS A 125 -5.81 0.80 -7.50
CA LYS A 125 -4.48 1.37 -7.75
C LYS A 125 -4.51 2.87 -8.01
N THR A 126 -5.50 3.33 -8.79
CA THR A 126 -5.68 4.77 -9.09
C THR A 126 -5.99 5.54 -7.82
N VAL A 127 -6.90 5.05 -6.98
CA VAL A 127 -7.28 5.69 -5.71
C VAL A 127 -6.09 5.77 -4.75
N GLU A 128 -5.30 4.70 -4.58
CA GLU A 128 -4.10 4.71 -3.75
C GLU A 128 -3.10 5.80 -4.19
N LYS A 129 -2.88 5.93 -5.51
CA LYS A 129 -1.99 6.96 -6.06
C LYS A 129 -2.57 8.36 -5.95
N LEU A 130 -3.87 8.52 -6.18
CA LEU A 130 -4.59 9.78 -6.04
C LEU A 130 -4.49 10.32 -4.61
N VAL A 131 -4.74 9.47 -3.61
CA VAL A 131 -4.64 9.86 -2.19
C VAL A 131 -3.19 10.19 -1.80
N SER A 132 -2.20 9.46 -2.33
CA SER A 132 -0.79 9.81 -2.14
C SER A 132 -0.46 11.22 -2.66
N VAL A 133 -1.05 11.63 -3.80
CA VAL A 133 -0.90 12.99 -4.33
C VAL A 133 -1.61 14.03 -3.46
N TYR A 134 -2.81 13.73 -2.97
CA TYR A 134 -3.51 14.60 -2.02
C TYR A 134 -2.67 14.88 -0.77
N ILE A 135 -2.04 13.83 -0.21
CA ILE A 135 -1.10 13.98 0.91
C ILE A 135 0.07 14.87 0.50
N GLN A 136 0.72 14.60 -0.63
CA GLN A 136 1.87 15.39 -1.09
C GLN A 136 1.52 16.87 -1.31
N LEU A 137 0.38 17.16 -1.94
CA LEU A 137 -0.07 18.53 -2.17
C LEU A 137 -0.46 19.22 -0.86
N SER A 138 -1.07 18.51 0.09
CA SER A 138 -1.42 19.08 1.41
C SER A 138 -0.21 19.57 2.22
N LYS A 139 0.97 19.00 1.97
CA LYS A 139 2.24 19.39 2.62
C LYS A 139 2.92 20.60 2.00
N LYS A 140 2.54 21.02 0.79
CA LYS A 140 3.24 22.11 0.11
C LYS A 140 2.99 23.45 0.83
N ALA A 141 4.05 24.24 0.97
CA ALA A 141 4.01 25.53 1.66
C ALA A 141 3.06 26.55 1.01
N ASP A 142 2.83 26.43 -0.31
CA ASP A 142 1.93 27.29 -1.07
C ASP A 142 0.46 26.85 -1.01
N SER A 143 0.16 25.70 -0.39
CA SER A 143 -1.22 25.20 -0.30
C SER A 143 -1.98 25.91 0.81
N SER A 144 -3.09 26.52 0.43
CA SER A 144 -3.99 27.18 1.39
C SER A 144 -4.66 26.16 2.29
N GLU A 145 -5.09 26.60 3.48
CA GLU A 145 -5.82 25.74 4.41
C GLU A 145 -7.09 25.14 3.76
N PHE A 146 -7.77 25.94 2.92
CA PHE A 146 -8.91 25.49 2.14
C PHE A 146 -8.55 24.32 1.21
N GLN A 147 -7.43 24.40 0.49
CA GLN A 147 -6.99 23.31 -0.40
C GLN A 147 -6.65 22.04 0.37
N LYS A 148 -5.97 22.16 1.52
CA LYS A 148 -5.64 21.02 2.38
C LYS A 148 -6.91 20.31 2.87
N LEU A 149 -7.89 21.08 3.34
CA LEU A 149 -9.18 20.54 3.77
C LEU A 149 -9.96 19.90 2.62
N GLU A 150 -9.90 20.49 1.42
CA GLU A 150 -10.55 19.95 0.22
C GLU A 150 -9.96 18.58 -0.18
N TYR A 151 -8.63 18.44 -0.18
CA TYR A 151 -7.98 17.15 -0.46
C TYR A 151 -8.36 16.08 0.56
N ALA A 152 -8.47 16.48 1.82
CA ALA A 152 -8.84 15.58 2.87
C ALA A 152 -10.34 15.18 2.78
N ARG A 153 -11.23 16.12 2.42
CA ARG A 153 -12.64 15.83 2.07
C ARG A 153 -12.76 14.86 0.89
N LYS A 154 -12.00 15.07 -0.19
CA LYS A 154 -11.95 14.16 -1.34
C LYS A 154 -11.49 12.75 -0.93
N THR A 155 -10.55 12.65 0.00
CA THR A 155 -10.11 11.34 0.55
C THR A 155 -11.20 10.68 1.37
N GLU A 156 -11.94 11.44 2.19
CA GLU A 156 -13.11 10.95 2.93
C GLU A 156 -14.21 10.39 1.99
N ASP A 157 -14.48 11.09 0.88
CA ASP A 157 -15.44 10.66 -0.13
C ASP A 157 -15.01 9.33 -0.78
N LEU A 158 -13.72 9.16 -1.08
CA LEU A 158 -13.16 7.90 -1.61
C LEU A 158 -13.28 6.75 -0.61
N CYS A 159 -12.93 6.98 0.66
CA CYS A 159 -13.11 5.98 1.72
C CYS A 159 -14.58 5.53 1.84
N ARG A 160 -15.52 6.48 1.80
CA ARG A 160 -16.95 6.20 1.89
C ARG A 160 -17.44 5.40 0.68
N TRP A 161 -16.99 5.78 -0.52
CA TRP A 161 -17.31 5.04 -1.73
C TRP A 161 -16.81 3.60 -1.61
N ASN A 162 -15.55 3.38 -1.23
CA ASN A 162 -14.99 2.02 -1.10
C ASN A 162 -15.73 1.20 -0.05
N SER A 163 -16.04 1.79 1.12
CA SER A 163 -16.80 1.11 2.17
C SER A 163 -18.17 0.64 1.68
N ASN A 164 -18.86 1.48 0.89
CA ASN A 164 -20.19 1.16 0.36
C ASN A 164 -20.13 0.15 -0.79
N ALA A 165 -19.20 0.34 -1.73
CA ALA A 165 -19.11 -0.46 -2.95
C ALA A 165 -18.48 -1.83 -2.70
N LEU A 166 -17.56 -1.93 -1.74
CA LEU A 166 -16.73 -3.12 -1.50
C LEU A 166 -17.12 -3.89 -0.25
N GLN A 167 -18.02 -3.35 0.56
CA GLN A 167 -18.41 -3.90 1.87
C GLN A 167 -17.19 -4.20 2.76
N SER A 168 -16.05 -3.56 2.49
CA SER A 168 -14.81 -3.66 3.24
C SER A 168 -14.17 -2.28 3.34
N THR A 169 -13.61 -2.00 4.51
CA THR A 169 -12.74 -0.84 4.69
C THR A 169 -11.38 -1.19 4.11
N ASP A 170 -11.08 -0.67 2.91
CA ASP A 170 -9.73 -0.77 2.35
C ASP A 170 -8.75 -0.17 3.36
N HIS A 171 -7.87 -1.04 3.85
CA HIS A 171 -6.90 -0.73 4.88
C HIS A 171 -5.97 0.40 4.44
N THR A 172 -5.55 0.39 3.17
CA THR A 172 -4.59 1.35 2.61
C THR A 172 -5.15 2.76 2.56
N ILE A 173 -6.39 2.91 2.09
CA ILE A 173 -7.02 4.24 1.97
C ILE A 173 -7.36 4.78 3.35
N THR A 174 -7.81 3.94 4.27
CA THR A 174 -8.12 4.34 5.65
C THR A 174 -6.89 4.87 6.38
N LEU A 175 -5.74 4.19 6.26
CA LEU A 175 -4.46 4.66 6.79
C LEU A 175 -4.01 5.97 6.13
N SER A 176 -4.20 6.10 4.82
CA SER A 176 -3.88 7.34 4.10
C SER A 176 -4.78 8.50 4.51
N LEU A 177 -6.05 8.24 4.82
CA LEU A 177 -6.99 9.20 5.37
C LEU A 177 -6.56 9.66 6.79
N ALA A 178 -6.09 8.73 7.62
CA ALA A 178 -5.51 9.09 8.92
C ALA A 178 -4.34 10.06 8.77
N ARG A 179 -3.44 9.78 7.81
CA ARG A 179 -2.28 10.63 7.53
C ARG A 179 -2.68 12.03 7.08
N ILE A 180 -3.63 12.15 6.15
CA ILE A 180 -4.06 13.48 5.68
C ILE A 180 -4.75 14.26 6.80
N HIS A 181 -5.61 13.63 7.60
CA HIS A 181 -6.19 14.29 8.78
C HIS A 181 -5.12 14.80 9.75
N TYR A 182 -4.09 13.99 10.01
CA TYR A 182 -2.99 14.40 10.87
C TYR A 182 -2.25 15.63 10.31
N LEU A 183 -1.95 15.63 9.02
CA LEU A 183 -1.26 16.73 8.33
C LEU A 183 -2.08 18.01 8.26
N THR A 184 -3.42 17.92 8.22
CA THR A 184 -4.32 19.08 8.28
C THR A 184 -4.72 19.46 9.71
N GLY A 185 -4.01 18.99 10.74
CA GLY A 185 -4.29 19.33 12.14
C GLY A 185 -5.56 18.70 12.74
N ARG A 186 -6.27 17.84 12.01
CA ARG A 186 -7.48 17.13 12.43
C ARG A 186 -7.14 15.86 13.23
N LYS A 187 -6.39 16.04 14.32
CA LYS A 187 -5.77 14.95 15.11
C LYS A 187 -6.77 13.93 15.65
N TYR A 188 -7.96 14.37 16.07
CA TYR A 188 -9.00 13.48 16.55
C TYR A 188 -9.47 12.54 15.43
N GLN A 189 -9.85 13.10 14.27
CA GLN A 189 -10.24 12.31 13.10
C GLN A 189 -9.13 11.36 12.64
N ALA A 190 -7.86 11.80 12.68
CA ALA A 190 -6.72 10.95 12.35
C ALA A 190 -6.64 9.70 13.25
N ARG A 191 -6.90 9.86 14.56
CA ARG A 191 -6.92 8.75 15.52
C ARG A 191 -8.11 7.82 15.29
N GLU A 192 -9.29 8.37 15.04
CA GLU A 192 -10.49 7.58 14.73
C GLU A 192 -10.27 6.67 13.50
N CYS A 193 -9.61 7.18 12.45
CA CYS A 193 -9.32 6.38 11.25
C CYS A 193 -8.47 5.14 11.53
N ILE A 194 -7.52 5.18 12.47
CA ILE A 194 -6.64 4.04 12.74
C ILE A 194 -7.16 3.12 13.85
N LYS A 195 -8.31 3.44 14.47
CA LYS A 195 -8.84 2.72 15.63
C LYS A 195 -9.10 1.24 15.35
N ASP A 196 -9.79 0.94 14.23
CA ASP A 196 -10.05 -0.44 13.79
C ASP A 196 -8.75 -1.19 13.50
N GLN A 197 -7.74 -0.53 12.94
CA GLN A 197 -6.44 -1.16 12.71
C GLN A 197 -5.73 -1.50 14.02
N ILE A 198 -5.72 -0.58 14.98
CA ILE A 198 -5.14 -0.81 16.30
C ILE A 198 -5.87 -1.97 16.99
N GLU A 199 -7.20 -2.00 16.91
CA GLU A 199 -8.00 -3.10 17.47
C GLU A 199 -7.63 -4.45 16.86
N ARG A 200 -7.57 -4.55 15.52
CA ARG A 200 -7.16 -5.78 14.83
C ARG A 200 -5.74 -6.19 15.21
N ALA A 201 -4.81 -5.24 15.27
CA ALA A 201 -3.44 -5.50 15.67
C ALA A 201 -3.35 -6.05 17.11
N LEU A 202 -4.12 -5.46 18.03
CA LEU A 202 -4.20 -5.94 19.41
C LEU A 202 -4.85 -7.32 19.53
N ARG A 203 -5.80 -7.68 18.65
CA ARG A 203 -6.37 -9.04 18.61
C ARG A 203 -5.33 -10.09 18.25
N PHE A 204 -4.46 -9.81 17.26
CA PHE A 204 -3.32 -10.69 16.95
C PHE A 204 -2.45 -10.89 18.20
N LEU A 205 -2.07 -9.79 18.87
CA LEU A 205 -1.21 -9.84 20.07
C LEU A 205 -1.88 -10.42 21.34
N SER A 206 -3.18 -10.69 21.29
CA SER A 206 -3.93 -11.25 22.42
C SER A 206 -4.42 -12.68 22.13
N ASP A 207 -4.12 -13.23 20.95
CA ASP A 207 -4.45 -14.60 20.62
C ASP A 207 -3.42 -15.60 21.18
N GLU A 208 -3.69 -16.89 21.05
CA GLU A 208 -2.80 -17.95 21.55
C GLU A 208 -1.79 -18.43 20.47
N ILE A 209 -1.54 -17.62 19.42
CA ILE A 209 -0.71 -17.98 18.26
C ILE A 209 0.52 -17.05 18.18
N PRO A 210 1.57 -17.27 19.00
CA PRO A 210 2.75 -16.41 19.02
C PRO A 210 3.43 -16.19 17.67
N ASN A 211 3.31 -17.14 16.73
CA ASN A 211 3.91 -17.05 15.41
C ASN A 211 3.33 -15.94 14.52
N ASN A 212 2.19 -15.34 14.89
CA ASN A 212 1.58 -14.23 14.17
C ASN A 212 1.78 -12.88 14.89
N ASP A 213 2.37 -12.84 16.08
CA ASP A 213 2.51 -11.61 16.88
C ASP A 213 3.25 -10.50 16.13
N TRP A 214 4.23 -10.88 15.31
CA TRP A 214 4.95 -9.95 14.44
C TRP A 214 4.01 -9.13 13.54
N GLN A 215 2.90 -9.73 13.09
CA GLN A 215 1.87 -9.05 12.29
C GLN A 215 1.19 -7.97 13.11
N GLY A 216 0.82 -8.29 14.36
CA GLY A 216 0.23 -7.34 15.30
C GLY A 216 1.17 -6.17 15.61
N TYR A 217 2.45 -6.46 15.91
CA TYR A 217 3.45 -5.41 16.14
C TYR A 217 3.71 -4.56 14.90
N TRP A 218 3.80 -5.17 13.71
CA TRP A 218 3.97 -4.43 12.46
C TRP A 218 2.77 -3.52 12.16
N TRP A 219 1.55 -4.00 12.40
CA TRP A 219 0.32 -3.24 12.22
C TRP A 219 0.20 -2.07 13.20
N LEU A 220 0.59 -2.27 14.47
CA LEU A 220 0.70 -1.16 15.43
C LEU A 220 1.73 -0.14 14.96
N CYS A 221 2.93 -0.58 14.55
CA CYS A 221 3.97 0.31 14.03
C CYS A 221 3.44 1.18 12.88
N GLN A 222 2.76 0.57 11.90
CA GLN A 222 2.21 1.29 10.75
C GLN A 222 1.10 2.27 11.13
N ALA A 223 0.17 1.88 12.01
CA ALA A 223 -0.92 2.76 12.41
C ALA A 223 -0.41 3.99 13.20
N LEU A 224 0.46 3.74 14.19
CA LEU A 224 0.95 4.75 15.13
C LEU A 224 1.83 5.81 14.45
N MET A 225 2.67 5.41 13.50
CA MET A 225 3.55 6.36 12.79
C MET A 225 2.77 7.39 11.95
N LEU A 226 1.57 7.06 11.47
CA LEU A 226 0.79 7.97 10.62
C LEU A 226 0.22 9.15 11.39
N VAL A 227 -0.04 8.94 12.68
CA VAL A 227 -0.55 9.95 13.63
C VAL A 227 0.56 10.53 14.52
N GLY A 228 1.83 10.30 14.15
CA GLY A 228 3.01 10.86 14.81
C GLY A 228 3.28 10.32 16.22
N ASP A 229 2.75 9.14 16.56
CA ASP A 229 3.08 8.44 17.80
C ASP A 229 4.32 7.55 17.60
N ASP A 230 5.45 8.22 17.36
CA ASP A 230 6.70 7.59 16.93
C ASP A 230 7.31 6.69 18.00
N ASP A 231 7.17 7.06 19.26
CA ASP A 231 7.72 6.30 20.38
C ASP A 231 7.04 4.94 20.48
N ASN A 232 5.71 4.89 20.37
CA ASN A 232 4.99 3.63 20.37
C ASN A 232 5.17 2.85 19.05
N ALA A 233 5.32 3.54 17.91
CA ALA A 233 5.65 2.88 16.65
C ALA A 233 7.02 2.16 16.71
N ARG A 234 8.05 2.82 17.27
CA ARG A 234 9.38 2.24 17.48
C ARG A 234 9.38 1.13 18.52
N ALA A 235 8.58 1.28 19.59
CA ALA A 235 8.39 0.25 20.60
C ALA A 235 7.83 -1.03 19.96
N ALA A 236 6.79 -0.91 19.13
CA ALA A 236 6.24 -2.04 18.39
C ALA A 236 7.26 -2.67 17.44
N TRP A 237 8.01 -1.86 16.68
CA TRP A 237 9.09 -2.35 15.83
C TRP A 237 10.16 -3.15 16.60
N SER A 238 10.51 -2.72 17.81
CA SER A 238 11.55 -3.37 18.62
C SER A 238 11.19 -4.78 19.11
N LEU A 239 9.92 -5.16 19.02
CA LEU A 239 9.42 -6.49 19.40
C LEU A 239 9.32 -7.45 18.21
N ILE A 240 9.66 -7.00 17.00
CA ILE A 240 9.70 -7.86 15.81
C ILE A 240 11.07 -8.56 15.76
N THR A 241 11.05 -9.89 15.71
CA THR A 241 12.28 -10.69 15.70
C THR A 241 12.89 -10.80 14.31
N LYS A 242 14.18 -11.16 14.24
CA LYS A 242 14.89 -11.41 12.99
C LYS A 242 14.21 -12.46 12.11
N ASP A 243 13.63 -13.49 12.72
CA ASP A 243 12.96 -14.60 12.01
C ASP A 243 11.64 -14.14 11.36
N ASP A 244 11.07 -13.03 11.82
CA ASP A 244 9.84 -12.46 11.29
C ASP A 244 10.07 -11.42 10.19
N LEU A 245 11.26 -10.80 10.14
CA LEU A 245 11.60 -9.76 9.16
C LEU A 245 11.38 -10.17 7.70
N PRO A 246 11.73 -11.40 7.24
CA PRO A 246 11.47 -11.83 5.87
C PRO A 246 9.97 -11.81 5.51
N LYS A 247 9.08 -11.94 6.49
CA LYS A 247 7.62 -11.90 6.29
C LYS A 247 7.10 -10.48 6.06
N ILE A 248 7.87 -9.47 6.47
CA ILE A 248 7.49 -8.05 6.45
C ILE A 248 8.11 -7.33 5.24
N GLN A 249 9.26 -7.78 4.73
CA GLN A 249 10.18 -6.91 3.99
C GLN A 249 10.50 -7.30 2.55
N CYS A 250 9.93 -6.53 1.62
CA CYS A 250 10.51 -6.26 0.31
C CYS A 250 10.87 -4.76 0.22
N CYS A 251 12.06 -4.48 -0.30
CA CYS A 251 12.51 -3.11 -0.55
C CYS A 251 11.68 -2.54 -1.69
N SER A 252 11.01 -1.41 -1.47
CA SER A 252 10.15 -0.79 -2.49
C SER A 252 10.93 -0.22 -3.69
N GLY A 253 12.26 -0.22 -3.63
CA GLY A 253 13.16 0.34 -4.65
C GLY A 253 13.80 -0.66 -5.61
N SER A 254 13.28 -1.89 -5.70
CA SER A 254 13.83 -2.98 -6.54
C SER A 254 15.33 -3.14 -6.36
N CYS A 255 15.74 -3.25 -5.10
CA CYS A 255 17.12 -3.43 -4.73
C CYS A 255 17.70 -4.69 -5.46
N GLU A 256 18.60 -4.48 -6.43
CA GLU A 256 19.15 -5.53 -7.30
C GLU A 256 19.96 -6.57 -6.49
N ASP A 257 19.71 -7.85 -6.78
CA ASP A 257 20.61 -9.01 -6.64
C ASP A 257 21.14 -9.54 -5.29
N GLU A 258 20.65 -9.11 -4.13
CA GLU A 258 20.92 -9.86 -2.87
C GLU A 258 19.65 -10.15 -2.06
N PRO A 259 19.48 -11.36 -1.48
CA PRO A 259 18.49 -11.59 -0.44
C PRO A 259 18.88 -10.75 0.78
N TYR A 260 18.30 -9.54 0.88
CA TYR A 260 18.66 -8.54 1.87
C TYR A 260 18.58 -9.10 3.29
N LEU A 261 19.71 -9.08 4.00
CA LEU A 261 19.82 -9.20 5.46
C LEU A 261 19.31 -7.90 6.11
N TRP A 262 17.99 -7.71 6.10
CA TRP A 262 17.35 -6.53 6.69
C TRP A 262 17.55 -6.43 8.20
N ASP A 263 17.84 -7.55 8.84
CA ASP A 263 18.25 -7.62 10.23
C ASP A 263 19.55 -6.86 10.51
N GLU A 264 20.28 -6.43 9.48
CA GLU A 264 21.51 -5.66 9.61
C GLU A 264 21.39 -4.16 9.29
N LYS A 265 20.20 -3.68 8.91
CA LYS A 265 20.05 -2.34 8.35
C LYS A 265 18.92 -1.55 9.00
N GLU A 266 19.09 -0.23 9.04
CA GLU A 266 18.01 0.72 9.31
C GLU A 266 16.94 0.60 8.20
N THR A 267 15.67 0.68 8.59
CA THR A 267 14.53 0.69 7.65
C THR A 267 13.91 2.08 7.59
N TYR A 268 13.73 2.61 6.39
CA TYR A 268 13.15 3.93 6.15
C TYR A 268 11.72 3.74 5.68
N VAL A 269 10.75 3.86 6.60
CA VAL A 269 9.32 3.65 6.31
C VAL A 269 8.66 4.97 5.95
N CYS A 270 8.04 5.04 4.78
CA CYS A 270 7.31 6.21 4.33
C CYS A 270 6.05 6.39 5.19
N ARG A 271 5.79 7.60 5.67
CA ARG A 271 4.54 7.94 6.36
C ARG A 271 3.43 8.36 5.41
N ASP A 272 3.79 8.73 4.20
CA ASP A 272 2.87 9.31 3.22
C ASP A 272 2.39 8.26 2.20
N CYS A 273 3.04 7.09 2.15
CA CYS A 273 2.65 5.94 1.32
C CYS A 273 2.63 4.70 2.19
N VAL A 274 1.47 4.06 2.31
CA VAL A 274 1.28 2.81 3.07
C VAL A 274 2.17 1.71 2.51
N ASP A 275 2.74 0.89 3.39
CA ASP A 275 3.63 -0.24 3.08
C ASP A 275 4.90 0.08 2.26
N VAL A 276 5.20 1.36 2.00
CA VAL A 276 6.41 1.75 1.28
C VAL A 276 7.57 1.91 2.24
N LYS A 277 8.63 1.14 2.00
CA LYS A 277 9.83 1.12 2.83
C LYS A 277 11.08 0.89 1.99
N PHE A 278 12.16 1.52 2.42
CA PHE A 278 13.45 1.45 1.74
C PHE A 278 14.54 1.10 2.73
N GLU A 279 15.56 0.40 2.24
CA GLU A 279 16.86 0.44 2.90
C GLU A 279 17.59 1.76 2.54
N LYS A 280 18.67 2.05 3.25
CA LYS A 280 19.38 3.33 3.20
C LYS A 280 19.81 3.76 1.79
N THR A 281 20.29 2.86 0.94
CA THR A 281 20.79 3.21 -0.39
C THR A 281 19.66 3.58 -1.35
N CYS A 282 18.56 2.83 -1.36
CA CYS A 282 17.35 3.13 -2.13
C CYS A 282 16.65 4.38 -1.62
N TRP A 283 16.63 4.59 -0.29
CA TRP A 283 16.15 5.84 0.27
C TRP A 283 16.98 7.03 -0.20
N LYS A 284 18.32 6.94 -0.21
CA LYS A 284 19.19 7.98 -0.78
C LYS A 284 18.96 8.20 -2.26
N LYS A 285 18.86 7.12 -3.07
CA LYS A 285 18.52 7.22 -4.49
C LYS A 285 17.17 7.91 -4.69
N LEU A 286 16.18 7.65 -3.84
CA LEU A 286 14.87 8.32 -3.88
C LEU A 286 15.03 9.82 -3.59
N GLN A 287 15.72 10.18 -2.52
CA GLN A 287 15.99 11.58 -2.14
C GLN A 287 16.70 12.36 -3.25
N GLU A 288 17.65 11.72 -3.94
CA GLU A 288 18.39 12.29 -5.07
C GLU A 288 17.58 12.32 -6.39
N GLY A 289 16.38 11.72 -6.42
CA GLY A 289 15.59 11.57 -7.64
C GLY A 289 16.18 10.58 -8.65
N LYS A 290 17.06 9.68 -8.20
CA LYS A 290 17.75 8.67 -9.03
C LYS A 290 17.16 7.27 -8.90
N LEU A 291 16.18 7.07 -8.02
CA LEU A 291 15.51 5.78 -7.91
C LEU A 291 14.66 5.55 -9.16
N GLU A 292 14.91 4.44 -9.85
CA GLU A 292 14.21 4.07 -11.10
C GLU A 292 12.75 3.71 -10.82
N LYS A 293 12.52 2.82 -9.85
CA LYS A 293 11.17 2.46 -9.41
C LYS A 293 10.68 3.45 -8.34
N ARG A 294 9.99 4.50 -8.79
CA ARG A 294 9.45 5.54 -7.91
C ARG A 294 8.07 5.12 -7.38
N LEU A 295 8.02 4.36 -6.30
CA LEU A 295 6.75 4.07 -5.60
C LEU A 295 6.33 5.19 -4.64
N CYS A 296 7.28 6.04 -4.25
CA CYS A 296 7.16 7.12 -3.28
C CYS A 296 7.74 8.44 -3.85
N GLY A 297 7.37 9.58 -3.27
CA GLY A 297 7.95 10.89 -3.60
C GLY A 297 9.22 11.18 -2.79
N LYS A 298 10.15 11.93 -3.38
CA LYS A 298 11.40 12.34 -2.70
C LYS A 298 11.16 13.28 -1.50
N ASP A 299 10.06 14.04 -1.53
CA ASP A 299 9.70 15.00 -0.48
C ASP A 299 8.74 14.40 0.58
N HIS A 300 8.60 13.06 0.59
CA HIS A 300 7.78 12.36 1.58
C HIS A 300 8.49 12.29 2.93
N ASP A 301 7.68 12.20 3.99
CA ASP A 301 8.17 12.08 5.35
C ASP A 301 8.42 10.60 5.70
N PHE A 302 9.47 10.34 6.48
CA PHE A 302 9.93 8.98 6.79
C PHE A 302 10.12 8.79 8.29
N LEU A 303 9.66 7.64 8.80
CA LEU A 303 10.09 7.12 10.09
C LEU A 303 11.30 6.21 9.87
N ILE A 304 12.43 6.56 10.48
CA ILE A 304 13.64 5.73 10.47
C ILE A 304 13.51 4.71 11.59
N LEU A 305 13.31 3.44 11.26
CA LEU A 305 13.32 2.34 12.21
C LEU A 305 14.75 1.80 12.36
N PRO A 306 15.25 1.65 13.59
CA PRO A 306 16.61 1.16 13.80
C PRO A 306 16.76 -0.28 13.31
N LYS A 307 18.01 -0.69 13.07
CA LYS A 307 18.37 -2.09 12.87
C LYS A 307 17.70 -2.94 13.97
N PRO A 308 17.00 -4.02 13.64
CA PRO A 308 16.47 -4.95 14.63
C PRO A 308 17.56 -5.47 15.56
N ASP A 309 17.38 -5.28 16.86
CA ASP A 309 18.26 -5.85 17.87
C ASP A 309 17.65 -7.17 18.34
N GLU A 310 18.16 -8.28 17.81
CA GLU A 310 17.64 -9.61 18.09
C GLU A 310 17.68 -9.94 19.59
N LYS A 311 18.73 -9.51 20.29
CA LYS A 311 18.84 -9.73 21.73
C LYS A 311 17.78 -8.92 22.47
N MET A 312 17.59 -7.66 22.09
CA MET A 312 16.57 -6.80 22.69
C MET A 312 15.16 -7.34 22.42
N ALA A 313 14.87 -7.80 21.20
CA ALA A 313 13.56 -8.36 20.84
C ALA A 313 13.29 -9.64 21.64
N LYS A 314 14.24 -10.58 21.69
CA LYS A 314 14.13 -11.82 22.47
C LYS A 314 14.02 -11.54 23.97
N ASP A 315 14.90 -10.71 24.52
CA ASP A 315 14.84 -10.31 25.93
C ASP A 315 13.51 -9.61 26.26
N GLY A 316 13.01 -8.77 25.35
CA GLY A 316 11.74 -8.06 25.49
C GLY A 316 10.55 -9.02 25.53
N ILE A 317 10.51 -10.00 24.63
CA ILE A 317 9.48 -11.04 24.61
C ILE A 317 9.58 -11.94 25.85
N ASP A 318 10.78 -12.44 26.17
CA ASP A 318 11.01 -13.38 27.27
C ASP A 318 10.72 -12.75 28.63
N LYS A 319 11.14 -11.49 28.83
CA LYS A 319 10.91 -10.74 30.07
C LYS A 319 9.59 -9.98 30.07
N LYS A 320 8.86 -9.99 28.94
CA LYS A 320 7.63 -9.25 28.72
C LYS A 320 7.78 -7.74 28.97
N ILE A 321 8.88 -7.15 28.50
CA ILE A 321 9.19 -5.72 28.63
C ILE A 321 9.39 -5.05 27.27
N VAL A 322 9.13 -3.75 27.23
CA VAL A 322 9.37 -2.90 26.06
C VAL A 322 9.82 -1.51 26.48
N GLN A 323 10.64 -0.87 25.65
CA GLN A 323 11.10 0.50 25.84
C GLN A 323 10.25 1.44 24.98
N THR A 324 9.60 2.43 25.60
CA THR A 324 8.83 3.48 24.92
C THR A 324 9.11 4.84 25.54
N GLY A 325 9.45 5.84 24.73
CA GLY A 325 9.79 7.19 25.20
C GLY A 325 10.92 7.24 26.22
N GLY A 326 11.88 6.30 26.15
CA GLY A 326 12.98 6.16 27.11
C GLY A 326 12.59 5.54 28.45
N THR A 327 11.40 4.95 28.57
CA THR A 327 10.93 4.27 29.78
C THR A 327 10.65 2.79 29.52
N GLU A 328 11.09 1.94 30.45
CA GLU A 328 10.75 0.51 30.45
C GLU A 328 9.32 0.32 30.98
N LYS A 329 8.55 -0.52 30.30
CA LYS A 329 7.21 -0.94 30.70
C LYS A 329 7.05 -2.43 30.47
N SER A 330 6.14 -3.08 31.19
CA SER A 330 5.69 -4.40 30.75
C SER A 330 4.96 -4.25 29.40
N ILE A 331 5.04 -5.27 28.53
CA ILE A 331 4.31 -5.26 27.25
C ILE A 331 2.82 -5.05 27.51
N GLU A 332 2.25 -5.71 28.53
CA GLU A 332 0.83 -5.56 28.87
C GLU A 332 0.48 -4.14 29.31
N ASP A 333 1.28 -3.50 30.16
CA ASP A 333 1.05 -2.10 30.55
C ASP A 333 1.16 -1.15 29.35
N TRP A 334 2.12 -1.40 28.46
CA TRP A 334 2.29 -0.63 27.23
C TRP A 334 1.10 -0.78 26.29
N LEU A 335 0.63 -2.01 26.03
CA LEU A 335 -0.58 -2.26 25.25
C LEU A 335 -1.82 -1.63 25.89
N ASN A 336 -1.94 -1.65 27.22
CA ASN A 336 -3.02 -0.96 27.95
C ASN A 336 -2.95 0.58 27.86
N VAL A 337 -1.76 1.16 27.72
CA VAL A 337 -1.61 2.58 27.38
C VAL A 337 -2.11 2.84 25.96
N ILE A 338 -1.78 2.00 24.99
CA ILE A 338 -2.28 2.12 23.61
C ILE A 338 -3.81 2.01 23.58
N ARG A 339 -4.39 0.98 24.21
CA ARG A 339 -5.85 0.78 24.32
C ARG A 339 -6.55 2.04 24.83
N ARG A 340 -6.05 2.64 25.92
CA ARG A 340 -6.61 3.87 26.49
C ARG A 340 -6.42 5.10 25.60
N ASN A 341 -5.24 5.27 25.00
CA ASN A 341 -4.94 6.44 24.18
C ASN A 341 -5.77 6.51 22.89
N TYR A 342 -6.19 5.34 22.39
CA TYR A 342 -6.94 5.19 21.15
C TYR A 342 -8.38 4.70 21.37
N ASP A 343 -8.82 4.62 22.63
CA ASP A 343 -10.18 4.23 23.03
C ASP A 343 -10.62 2.86 22.47
N VAL A 344 -9.70 1.89 22.43
CA VAL A 344 -9.92 0.56 21.87
C VAL A 344 -10.19 -0.46 22.97
N GLU A 345 -11.34 -1.14 22.87
CA GLU A 345 -11.66 -2.32 23.67
C GLU A 345 -11.45 -3.58 22.82
N VAL A 346 -10.65 -4.53 23.30
CA VAL A 346 -10.53 -5.83 22.66
C VAL A 346 -11.58 -6.75 23.28
N SER A 347 -12.72 -6.93 22.61
CA SER A 347 -13.72 -7.91 23.04
C SER A 347 -13.11 -9.31 23.04
N GLY A 348 -13.12 -9.97 24.20
CA GLY A 348 -12.29 -11.13 24.52
C GLY A 348 -12.44 -12.34 23.58
N VAL A 349 -11.33 -13.07 23.48
CA VAL A 349 -11.22 -14.46 23.05
C VAL A 349 -12.41 -15.24 23.63
N GLN A 350 -13.28 -15.80 22.77
CA GLN A 350 -14.23 -16.80 23.22
C GLN A 350 -13.42 -18.01 23.69
N GLU A 351 -13.37 -18.24 25.01
CA GLU A 351 -13.02 -19.55 25.56
C GLU A 351 -13.92 -20.60 24.90
N VAL A 352 -13.37 -21.35 23.94
CA VAL A 352 -13.99 -22.59 23.50
C VAL A 352 -13.84 -23.56 24.67
N LYS A 353 -14.87 -23.63 25.53
CA LYS A 353 -14.97 -24.70 26.53
C LYS A 353 -15.08 -26.02 25.77
N GLU A 354 -13.97 -26.75 25.69
CA GLU A 354 -13.95 -28.16 25.33
C GLU A 354 -14.94 -28.90 26.22
N THR A 355 -16.11 -29.20 25.67
CA THR A 355 -16.99 -30.18 26.29
C THR A 355 -16.55 -31.53 25.76
N GLN A 356 -15.64 -32.19 26.50
CA GLN A 356 -15.34 -33.60 26.34
C GLN A 356 -16.63 -34.41 26.55
N GLN A 357 -17.33 -34.74 25.46
CA GLN A 357 -18.23 -35.89 25.45
C GLN A 357 -17.45 -37.10 24.92
N ILE A 358 -16.93 -37.84 25.90
CA ILE A 358 -16.46 -39.20 25.77
C ILE A 358 -17.57 -40.03 25.10
N SER A 359 -17.37 -40.43 23.83
CA SER A 359 -18.10 -41.56 23.24
C SER A 359 -17.14 -42.73 23.11
N HIS A 360 -17.24 -43.66 24.05
CA HIS A 360 -16.64 -44.98 23.95
C HIS A 360 -17.32 -45.77 22.82
N GLY A 361 -16.59 -46.01 21.73
CA GLY A 361 -16.30 -47.34 21.19
C GLY A 361 -17.40 -48.39 21.01
N PHE A 362 -17.46 -48.86 19.76
CA PHE A 362 -17.61 -50.27 19.32
C PHE A 362 -19.00 -50.81 18.89
N THR A 363 -19.12 -50.91 17.56
CA THR A 363 -19.54 -52.07 16.73
C THR A 363 -20.90 -52.76 16.99
N LYS A 364 -21.73 -52.82 15.95
CA LYS A 364 -21.88 -54.03 15.11
C LYS A 364 -22.89 -53.83 13.99
N SER A 365 -22.48 -54.33 12.82
CA SER A 365 -23.24 -54.56 11.60
C SER A 365 -24.59 -55.24 11.84
N ARG A 366 -25.64 -54.79 11.15
CA ARG A 366 -26.67 -55.70 10.62
C ARG A 366 -27.47 -55.08 9.47
N ILE A 367 -27.17 -55.59 8.28
CA ILE A 367 -28.05 -55.65 7.11
C ILE A 367 -29.29 -56.50 7.48
N ARG A 368 -30.52 -56.03 7.20
CA ARG A 368 -31.53 -56.66 6.30
C ARG A 368 -32.94 -56.00 6.45
N TRP A 369 -33.35 -55.32 5.38
CA TRP A 369 -34.57 -55.54 4.57
C TRP A 369 -36.01 -55.52 5.16
N LEU A 370 -36.84 -54.74 4.45
CA LEU A 370 -38.21 -54.97 3.94
C LEU A 370 -39.42 -54.26 4.57
N ARG A 371 -40.09 -53.51 3.68
CA ARG A 371 -41.55 -53.30 3.48
C ARG A 371 -42.23 -52.37 4.50
N LYS A 372 -43.04 -51.40 4.10
CA LYS A 372 -43.90 -51.26 2.90
C LYS A 372 -43.69 -49.94 2.17
#